data_AF-X1G1S8-F1
#
_entry.id   AF-X1G1S8-F1
#
_cell.length_a   1.000
_cell.length_b   1.000
_cell.length_c   1.000
_cell.angle_alpha   90.00
_cell.angle_beta   90.00
_cell.angle_gamma   90.00
#
_symmetry.space_group_name_H-M   'P 1'
#
loop_
_entity.id
_entity.type
_entity.pdbx_description
1 polymer ?
#
loop_
_entity_poly.entity_id
_entity_poly.type
_entity_poly.pdbx_seq_one_letter_code
_entity_poly.pdbx_strand_id
1 'polypeptide(L)' 'YFVVSGEGLMKIGKEEFPIKAGDAFYVPPGEYHTTYQKGNLPLTVVWVTCHLTNDGSET' A
#
# COMPACT_ATOMS: atom_id res chain seq x y z
N TYR A 1 -4.08 -2.09 -1.41
CA TYR A 1 -3.59 -2.78 -0.20
C TYR A 1 -4.68 -2.74 0.84
N PHE A 2 -4.88 -3.84 1.57
CA PHE A 2 -5.84 -3.98 2.65
C PHE A 2 -5.17 -4.64 3.86
N VAL A 3 -5.23 -3.99 5.02
CA VAL A 3 -4.58 -4.47 6.24
C VAL A 3 -5.49 -5.46 6.95
N VAL A 4 -5.04 -6.71 7.02
CA VAL A 4 -5.80 -7.82 7.64
C VAL A 4 -5.55 -7.88 9.14
N SER A 5 -4.32 -7.61 9.59
CA SER A 5 -3.92 -7.70 10.99
C SER A 5 -2.72 -6.80 11.28
N GLY A 6 -2.58 -6.40 12.54
CA GLY A 6 -1.48 -5.59 13.04
C GLY A 6 -1.69 -4.09 12.80
N GLU A 7 -0.67 -3.33 13.19
CA GLU A 7 -0.62 -1.89 13.05
C GLU A 7 0.80 -1.43 12.74
N GLY A 8 0.90 -0.30 12.06
CA GLY A 8 2.16 0.21 11.55
C GLY A 8 2.05 1.57 10.90
N LEU A 9 3.08 1.90 10.13
CA LEU A 9 3.13 3.10 9.30
C LEU A 9 3.30 2.67 7.84
N MET A 10 2.56 3.31 6.95
CA MET A 10 2.73 3.18 5.51
C MET A 10 3.36 4.47 4.99
N LYS A 11 4.44 4.33 4.25
CA LYS A 11 5.08 5.43 3.52
C LYS A 11 4.86 5.25 2.03
N ILE A 12 4.32 6.27 1.37
CA ILE A 12 4.12 6.32 -0.09
C ILE A 12 4.69 7.65 -0.58
N GLY A 13 5.75 7.60 -1.39
CA GLY A 13 6.47 8.79 -1.82
C GLY A 13 6.97 9.61 -0.61
N LYS A 14 6.38 10.80 -0.42
CA LYS A 14 6.67 11.72 0.70
C LYS A 14 5.68 11.64 1.85
N GLU A 15 4.56 10.93 1.67
CA GLU A 15 3.52 10.82 2.67
C GLU A 15 3.78 9.62 3.57
N GLU A 16 3.53 9.80 4.86
CA GLU A 16 3.58 8.75 5.87
C GLU A 16 2.34 8.84 6.74
N PHE A 17 1.64 7.72 6.89
CA PHE A 17 0.39 7.67 7.65
C PHE A 17 0.26 6.35 8.43
N PRO A 18 -0.42 6.39 9.59
CA PRO A 18 -0.68 5.19 10.38
C PRO A 18 -1.66 4.27 9.65
N ILE A 19 -1.44 2.97 9.80
CA ILE A 19 -2.32 1.91 9.27
C ILE A 19 -2.64 0.90 10.37
N LYS A 20 -3.86 0.37 10.35
CA LYS A 20 -4.35 -0.69 11.25
C LYS A 20 -5.28 -1.65 10.52
N ALA A 21 -5.60 -2.77 11.17
CA ALA A 21 -6.55 -3.76 10.64
C ALA A 21 -7.88 -3.10 10.21
N GLY A 22 -8.30 -3.41 8.98
CA GLY A 22 -9.49 -2.83 8.35
C GLY A 22 -9.21 -1.64 7.42
N ASP A 23 -8.02 -1.04 7.48
CA ASP A 23 -7.67 0.06 6.58
C ASP A 23 -7.36 -0.43 5.17
N ALA A 24 -7.75 0.37 4.18
CA ALA A 24 -7.40 0.20 2.78
C ALA A 24 -6.71 1.44 2.23
N PHE A 25 -5.72 1.22 1.37
CA PHE A 25 -5.03 2.30 0.68
C PHE A 25 -4.56 1.87 -0.71
N TYR A 26 -4.38 2.88 -1.57
CA TYR A 26 -3.92 2.72 -2.94
C TYR A 26 -2.49 3.24 -3.07
N VAL A 27 -1.66 2.48 -3.79
CA VAL A 27 -0.30 2.88 -4.15
C VAL A 27 -0.30 3.15 -5.65
N PRO A 28 -0.09 4.41 -6.08
CA PRO A 28 0.03 4.72 -7.49
C PRO A 28 1.22 3.99 -8.12
N PRO A 29 1.12 3.62 -9.41
CA PRO A 29 2.25 3.12 -10.17
C PRO A 29 3.47 4.04 -10.12
N GLY A 30 4.66 3.44 -10.03
CA GLY A 30 5.92 4.16 -10.02
C GLY A 30 6.30 4.80 -8.68
N GLU A 31 5.39 4.83 -7.71
CA GLU A 31 5.68 5.39 -6.38
C GLU A 31 6.42 4.39 -5.48
N TYR A 32 7.52 4.86 -4.88
CA TYR A 32 8.20 4.11 -3.83
C TYR A 32 7.28 4.00 -2.61
N HIS A 33 7.16 2.79 -2.07
CA HIS A 33 6.35 2.55 -0.90
C HIS A 33 6.96 1.49 0.03
N THR A 34 6.74 1.64 1.34
CA THR A 34 7.23 0.69 2.35
C THR A 34 6.37 0.73 3.61
N THR A 35 6.30 -0.40 4.32
CA THR A 35 5.54 -0.55 5.56
C THR A 35 6.47 -0.78 6.74
N TYR A 36 6.22 -0.08 7.85
CA TYR A 36 6.91 -0.30 9.13
C TYR A 36 5.94 -0.91 10.14
N GLN A 37 6.23 -2.13 10.59
CA GLN A 37 5.50 -2.78 11.67
C GLN A 37 5.83 -2.04 12.99
N LYS A 38 4.80 -1.67 13.78
CA LYS A 38 4.99 -0.92 15.05
C LYS A 38 4.26 -1.51 16.26
N GLY A 39 3.28 -2.38 16.06
CA GLY A 39 2.53 -3.02 17.14
C GLY A 39 3.17 -4.32 17.68
N ASN A 40 2.40 -5.08 18.47
CA ASN A 40 2.84 -6.38 18.99
C ASN A 40 2.37 -7.58 18.14
N LEU A 41 1.50 -7.32 17.16
CA LEU A 41 1.00 -8.33 16.22
C LEU A 41 1.70 -8.20 14.87
N PRO A 42 1.92 -9.31 14.14
CA PRO A 42 2.42 -9.27 12.77
C PRO A 42 1.53 -8.39 11.89
N LEU A 43 2.16 -7.49 11.13
CA LEU A 43 1.50 -6.69 10.11
C LEU A 43 1.27 -7.56 8.87
N THR A 44 0.02 -7.92 8.62
CA THR A 44 -0.39 -8.73 7.47
C THR A 44 -1.20 -7.87 6.51
N VAL A 45 -0.76 -7.78 5.26
CA VAL A 45 -1.37 -6.94 4.25
C VAL A 45 -1.63 -7.77 3.00
N VAL A 46 -2.85 -7.69 2.47
CA VAL A 46 -3.21 -8.24 1.17
C VAL A 46 -3.15 -7.12 0.16
N TRP A 47 -2.52 -7.35 -0.98
CA TRP A 47 -2.56 -6.41 -2.09
C TRP A 47 -2.73 -7.15 -3.39
N VAL A 48 -3.34 -6.43 -4.34
CA VAL A 48 -3.49 -6.86 -5.71
C VAL A 48 -2.74 -5.84 -6.54
N THR A 49 -1.87 -6.32 -7.43
CA THR A 49 -1.24 -5.50 -8.45
C THR A 49 -1.87 -5.78 -9.79
N CYS A 50 -1.95 -4.75 -10.63
CA CYS A 50 -2.40 -4.87 -12.01
C CYS A 50 -1.21 -4.55 -12.93
N HIS A 51 -1.17 -5.22 -14.08
CA HIS A 51 -0.28 -4.82 -15.15
C HIS A 51 -0.84 -3.57 -15.84
N LEU A 52 -0.03 -2.53 -15.99
CA LEU A 52 -0.40 -1.36 -16.78
C LEU A 52 -0.29 -1.73 -18.26
N THR A 53 -1.42 -1.83 -18.93
CA THR A 53 -1.44 -1.81 -20.39
C THR A 53 -1.28 -0.38 -20.84
N ASN A 54 -0.35 -0.14 -21.77
CA ASN A 54 -0.28 1.12 -22.48
C ASN A 54 -1.08 0.93 -23.77
N ASP A 55 -2.40 1.04 -23.67
CA ASP A 55 -3.33 0.82 -24.79
C ASP A 55 -3.39 2.00 -25.76
N GLY A 56 -2.44 2.94 -25.67
CA GLY A 56 -1.73 3.48 -26.83
C GLY A 56 -2.56 3.89 -28.05
N SER A 57 -3.79 4.35 -27.90
CA SER A 57 -4.42 5.21 -28.89
C SER A 57 -3.89 6.62 -28.65
N GLU A 58 -2.62 6.81 -29.03
CA GLU A 58 -2.14 8.14 -29.40
C GLU A 58 -3.05 8.64 -30.53
N THR A 59 -3.85 9.67 -30.25
CA THR A 59 -4.54 10.50 -31.25
C THR A 59 -3.80 11.81 -31.42
#